data_AF-X1LVU2-F1
#
_entry.id   AF-X1LVU2-F1
#
_cell.length_a   1.000
_cell.length_b   1.000
_cell.length_c   1.000
_cell.angle_alpha   90.00
_cell.angle_beta   90.00
_cell.angle_gamma   90.00
#
_symmetry.space_group_name_H-M   'P 1'
#
loop_
_entity.id
_entity.type
_entity.pdbx_description
1 polymer ?
#
loop_
_entity_poly.entity_id
_entity_poly.type
_entity_poly.pdbx_seq_one_letter_code
_entity_poly.pdbx_strand_id
1 'polypeptide(L)'
;MNEVRRGTTLGKQLQSLIERKSFGTNMVEERTLAKMRLREILIRYPEKPMFVTINTVAPRSYTPRQLLAEIERKTKIGNSWVNNEIKHMRRVLAVR
;
A
#
# COMPACT_ATOMS: atom_id res chain seq x y z
N MET A 1 -7.96 -9.17 11.37
CA MET A 1 -6.47 -9.24 11.48
C MET A 1 -5.92 -10.36 10.59
N ASN A 2 -5.84 -10.14 9.26
CA ASN A 2 -5.28 -11.15 8.35
C ASN A 2 -4.39 -10.52 7.25
N GLU A 3 -3.85 -9.33 7.50
CA GLU A 3 -3.08 -8.54 6.54
C GLU A 3 -1.59 -8.89 6.56
N VAL A 4 -1.29 -10.17 6.35
CA VAL A 4 -0.42 -10.73 5.30
C VAL A 4 -0.39 -12.21 5.60
N ARG A 5 -0.95 -13.05 4.73
CA ARG A 5 -0.82 -14.50 4.87
C ARG A 5 0.67 -14.86 4.93
N ARG A 6 1.12 -15.32 6.11
CA ARG A 6 2.41 -16.01 6.28
C ARG A 6 2.47 -17.11 5.21
N GLY A 7 3.45 -17.02 4.32
CA GLY A 7 3.62 -17.95 3.18
C GLY A 7 3.48 -17.35 1.78
N THR A 8 2.96 -16.12 1.64
CA THR A 8 2.97 -15.41 0.34
C THR A 8 4.32 -14.73 0.06
N THR A 9 4.70 -14.58 -1.22
CA THR A 9 5.93 -13.86 -1.62
C THR A 9 6.02 -12.48 -0.97
N LEU A 10 4.88 -11.82 -0.82
CA LEU A 10 4.75 -10.52 -0.19
C LEU A 10 5.00 -10.57 1.33
N GLY A 11 4.48 -11.60 2.01
CA GLY A 11 4.78 -11.86 3.42
C GLY A 11 6.24 -12.21 3.66
N LYS A 12 6.86 -12.97 2.74
CA LYS A 12 8.30 -13.27 2.78
C LYS A 12 9.14 -12.00 2.60
N GLN A 13 8.77 -11.10 1.68
CA GLN A 13 9.48 -9.83 1.49
C GLN A 13 9.33 -8.91 2.70
N LEU A 14 8.12 -8.79 3.27
CA LEU A 14 7.91 -8.03 4.50
C LEU A 14 8.72 -8.62 5.67
N GLN A 15 8.69 -9.95 5.83
CA GLN A 15 9.44 -10.64 6.87
C GLN A 15 10.94 -10.44 6.68
N SER A 16 11.46 -10.54 5.45
CA SER A 16 12.87 -10.30 5.15
C SER A 16 13.30 -8.85 5.43
N LEU A 17 12.45 -7.86 5.15
CA LEU A 17 12.73 -6.45 5.47
C LEU A 17 12.77 -6.20 6.98
N ILE A 18 11.92 -6.89 7.75
CA ILE A 18 11.91 -6.84 9.22
C ILE A 18 13.15 -7.54 9.78
N GLU A 19 13.47 -8.73 9.28
CA GLU A 19 14.64 -9.53 9.68
C GLU A 19 15.95 -8.79 9.42
N ARG A 20 16.01 -8.02 8.32
CA ARG A 20 17.18 -7.18 7.98
C ARG A 20 17.26 -5.88 8.78
N LYS A 21 16.28 -5.56 9.64
CA LYS A 21 16.11 -4.25 10.30
C LYS A 21 16.12 -3.06 9.32
N SER A 22 15.88 -3.31 8.03
CA SER A 22 15.89 -2.28 6.98
C SER A 22 14.54 -1.57 6.85
N PHE A 23 13.50 -2.12 7.48
CA PHE A 23 12.21 -1.47 7.56
C PHE A 23 12.29 -0.23 8.46
N GLY A 24 12.12 0.96 7.88
CA GLY A 24 12.35 2.25 8.52
C GLY A 24 13.55 3.01 7.96
N THR A 25 14.54 2.30 7.37
CA THR A 25 15.80 2.90 6.91
C THR A 25 15.90 3.00 5.38
N ASN A 26 15.24 2.11 4.63
CA ASN A 26 15.24 2.14 3.16
C ASN A 26 13.85 2.51 2.57
N MET A 27 13.68 3.79 2.24
CA MET A 27 12.45 4.30 1.63
C MET A 27 12.09 3.65 0.29
N VAL A 28 13.08 3.19 -0.49
CA VAL A 28 12.82 2.60 -1.82
C VAL A 28 12.19 1.22 -1.67
N GLU A 29 12.70 0.41 -0.74
CA GLU A 29 12.16 -0.91 -0.42
C GLU A 29 10.76 -0.82 0.17
N GLU A 30 10.53 0.09 1.13
CA GLU A 30 9.21 0.32 1.72
C GLU A 30 8.17 0.70 0.66
N ARG A 31 8.55 1.61 -0.25
CA ARG A 31 7.65 2.06 -1.31
C ARG A 31 7.32 0.95 -2.30
N THR A 32 8.29 0.10 -2.61
CA THR A 32 8.08 -1.06 -3.48
C THR A 32 7.13 -2.05 -2.84
N LEU A 33 7.33 -2.36 -1.55
CA LEU A 33 6.46 -3.23 -0.78
C LEU A 33 5.04 -2.68 -0.65
N ALA A 34 4.89 -1.39 -0.35
CA ALA A 34 3.59 -0.73 -0.26
C ALA A 34 2.82 -0.79 -1.59
N LYS A 35 3.50 -0.59 -2.73
CA LYS A 35 2.89 -0.75 -4.05
C LYS A 35 2.42 -2.18 -4.32
N MET A 36 3.24 -3.18 -3.96
CA MET A 36 2.86 -4.59 -4.11
C MET A 36 1.64 -4.93 -3.24
N ARG A 37 1.59 -4.44 -2.01
CA ARG A 37 0.44 -4.62 -1.11
C ARG A 37 -0.83 -4.00 -1.66
N LEU A 38 -0.75 -2.72 -2.05
CA LEU A 38 -1.87 -2.03 -2.68
C LEU A 38 -2.34 -2.78 -3.93
N ARG A 39 -1.42 -3.32 -4.75
CA ARG A 39 -1.79 -4.09 -5.92
C ARG A 39 -2.58 -5.35 -5.57
N GLU A 40 -2.08 -6.16 -4.64
CA GLU A 40 -2.78 -7.37 -4.18
C GLU A 40 -4.14 -7.07 -3.56
N ILE A 41 -4.25 -5.98 -2.79
CA ILE A 41 -5.51 -5.56 -2.19
C ILE A 41 -6.48 -5.13 -3.29
N LEU A 42 -6.07 -4.20 -4.17
CA LEU A 42 -6.95 -3.64 -5.20
C LEU A 42 -7.41 -4.67 -6.23
N ILE A 43 -6.61 -5.71 -6.53
CA ILE A 43 -7.04 -6.82 -7.40
C ILE A 43 -8.14 -7.67 -6.74
N ARG A 44 -8.12 -7.80 -5.41
CA ARG A 44 -9.11 -8.61 -4.66
C ARG A 44 -10.39 -7.85 -4.34
N TYR A 45 -10.36 -6.52 -4.43
CA TYR A 45 -11.54 -5.70 -4.20
C TYR A 45 -12.46 -5.73 -5.43
N PRO A 46 -13.79 -5.80 -5.22
CA PRO A 46 -14.74 -5.71 -6.33
C PRO A 46 -14.56 -4.39 -7.08
N GLU A 47 -14.80 -4.37 -8.39
CA GLU A 47 -14.73 -3.15 -9.24
C GLU A 47 -15.87 -2.16 -8.97
N LYS A 48 -16.15 -1.90 -7.69
CA LYS A 48 -17.07 -0.87 -7.25
C LYS A 48 -16.29 0.43 -7.02
N PRO A 49 -16.86 1.59 -7.39
CA PRO A 49 -16.25 2.88 -7.11
C PRO A 49 -16.08 3.05 -5.59
N MET A 50 -14.85 3.27 -5.15
CA MET A 50 -14.54 3.65 -3.79
C MET A 50 -14.43 5.17 -3.70
N PHE A 51 -15.12 5.76 -2.72
CA PHE A 51 -14.97 7.17 -2.41
C PHE A 51 -13.60 7.42 -1.81
N VAL A 52 -12.79 8.22 -2.51
CA VAL A 52 -11.48 8.62 -2.02
C VAL A 52 -11.55 10.09 -1.66
N THR A 53 -11.60 10.37 -0.36
CA THR A 53 -11.46 11.74 0.15
C THR A 53 -9.98 11.98 0.43
N ILE A 54 -9.35 12.80 -0.39
CA ILE A 54 -8.01 13.29 -0.14
C ILE A 54 -8.15 14.76 0.23
N ASN A 55 -7.60 15.17 1.37
CA ASN A 55 -7.72 16.54 1.89
C ASN A 55 -7.25 17.65 0.92
N THR A 56 -6.64 17.31 -0.22
CA THR A 56 -6.06 18.23 -1.20
C THR A 56 -6.69 18.17 -2.60
N VAL A 57 -7.69 17.30 -2.84
CA VAL A 57 -8.36 17.15 -4.14
C VAL A 57 -9.86 16.95 -3.90
N ALA A 58 -10.69 17.51 -4.78
CA ALA A 58 -12.14 17.28 -4.76
C ALA A 58 -12.46 15.78 -4.63
N PRO A 59 -13.45 15.40 -3.81
CA PRO A 59 -13.82 14.00 -3.61
C PRO A 59 -14.15 13.38 -4.96
N ARG A 60 -13.36 12.37 -5.33
CA ARG A 60 -13.53 11.61 -6.58
C ARG A 60 -13.66 10.14 -6.23
N SER A 61 -14.55 9.48 -6.95
CA SER A 61 -14.71 8.04 -6.86
C SER A 61 -13.73 7.37 -7.80
N TYR A 62 -12.94 6.43 -7.28
CA TYR A 62 -12.01 5.64 -8.07
C TYR A 62 -12.38 4.17 -7.96
N THR A 63 -12.44 3.47 -9.08
CA THR A 63 -12.47 1.99 -9.04
C THR A 63 -11.07 1.47 -8.65
N PRO A 64 -10.95 0.24 -8.13
CA PRO A 64 -9.65 -0.35 -7.82
C PRO A 64 -8.68 -0.30 -9.01
N ARG A 65 -9.19 -0.55 -10.22
CA ARG A 65 -8.40 -0.50 -11.46
C ARG A 65 -7.95 0.92 -11.83
N GLN A 66 -8.80 1.92 -11.63
CA GLN A 66 -8.41 3.32 -11.80
C GLN A 66 -7.36 3.72 -10.76
N LEU A 67 -7.52 3.32 -9.51
CA LEU A 67 -6.58 3.63 -8.45
C LEU A 67 -5.21 2.96 -8.68
N LEU A 68 -5.19 1.73 -9.20
CA LEU A 68 -3.96 1.08 -9.68
C LEU A 68 -3.26 1.92 -10.75
N ALA A 69 -4.02 2.42 -11.74
CA ALA A 69 -3.47 3.28 -12.78
C ALA A 69 -2.90 4.59 -12.20
N GLU A 70 -3.55 5.20 -11.20
CA GLU A 70 -3.05 6.38 -10.49
C GLU A 70 -1.72 6.10 -9.76
N ILE A 71 -1.59 4.93 -9.12
CA ILE A 71 -0.37 4.47 -8.46
C ILE A 71 0.76 4.26 -9.46
N GLU A 72 0.49 3.63 -10.60
CA GLU A 72 1.46 3.39 -11.67
C GLU A 72 1.93 4.70 -12.32
N ARG A 73 0.99 5.63 -12.56
CA ARG A 73 1.24 6.98 -13.10
C ARG A 73 1.93 7.91 -12.09
N LYS A 74 2.16 7.48 -10.85
CA LYS A 74 2.79 8.27 -9.78
C LYS A 74 2.08 9.62 -9.55
N THR A 75 0.75 9.66 -9.73
CA THR A 75 -0.02 10.90 -9.52
C THR A 75 -0.04 11.29 -8.04
N LYS A 76 -0.50 12.51 -7.72
CA LYS A 76 -0.66 12.94 -6.31
C LYS A 76 -1.52 11.95 -5.52
N ILE A 77 -2.55 11.39 -6.16
CA ILE A 77 -3.46 10.41 -5.58
C ILE A 77 -2.73 9.09 -5.34
N GLY A 78 -2.10 8.53 -6.38
CA GLY A 78 -1.34 7.30 -6.26
C GLY A 78 -0.24 7.36 -5.20
N ASN A 79 0.48 8.49 -5.13
CA ASN A 79 1.51 8.71 -4.11
C ASN A 79 0.91 8.86 -2.71
N SER A 80 -0.24 9.53 -2.57
CA SER A 80 -0.94 9.64 -1.28
C SER A 80 -1.30 8.26 -0.74
N TRP A 81 -1.85 7.38 -1.58
CA TRP A 81 -2.18 6.00 -1.22
C TRP A 81 -0.96 5.19 -0.82
N VAL A 82 0.11 5.24 -1.61
CA VAL A 82 1.36 4.56 -1.28
C VAL A 82 1.93 5.05 0.05
N ASN A 83 1.92 6.37 0.30
CA ASN A 83 2.40 6.93 1.56
C ASN A 83 1.51 6.53 2.75
N ASN A 84 0.19 6.45 2.55
CA ASN A 84 -0.73 6.01 3.58
C ASN A 84 -0.51 4.52 3.92
N GLU A 85 -0.26 3.69 2.91
CA GLU A 85 0.05 2.27 3.12
C GLU A 85 1.38 2.10 3.88
N ILE A 86 2.41 2.88 3.54
CA ILE A 86 3.68 2.88 4.30
C ILE A 86 3.42 3.26 5.76
N LYS A 87 2.62 4.30 6.03
CA LYS A 87 2.26 4.71 7.40
C LYS A 87 1.50 3.60 8.14
N HIS A 88 0.55 2.94 7.47
CA HIS A 88 -0.18 1.80 8.02
C HIS A 88 0.75 0.64 8.38
N MET A 89 1.63 0.25 7.46
CA MET A 89 2.64 -0.79 7.68
C MET A 89 3.55 -0.46 8.88
N ARG A 90 4.04 0.78 8.97
CA ARG A 90 4.85 1.26 10.10
C ARG A 90 4.07 1.20 11.41
N ARG A 91 2.79 1.60 11.41
CA ARG A 91 1.93 1.53 12.59
C ARG A 91 1.71 0.09 13.07
N VAL A 92 1.44 -0.84 12.15
CA VAL A 92 1.27 -2.26 12.49
C VAL A 92 2.53 -2.85 13.12
N LEU A 93 3.71 -2.41 12.69
CA LEU A 93 4.99 -2.87 13.24
C LEU A 93 5.36 -2.20 14.56
N ALA A 94 4.93 -0.96 14.79
CA ALA A 94 5.19 -0.21 16.01
C ALA A 94 4.37 -0.71 17.22
N VAL A 95 3.30 -1.47 17.01
CA VAL A 95 2.45 -2.04 18.08
C VAL A 95 2.99 -3.40 18.56
N ARG A 96 4.31 -3.51 18.74
CA ARG A 96 4.97 -4.70 19.29
C ARG A 96 5.78 -4.37 20.54
#